data_AF-A0A816FHF6-F1
#
_entry.id   AF-A0A816FHF6-F1
#
_cell.length_a   1.000
_cell.length_b   1.000
_cell.length_c   1.000
_cell.angle_alpha   90.00
_cell.angle_beta   90.00
_cell.angle_gamma   90.00
#
_symmetry.space_group_name_H-M   'P 1'
#
loop_
_entity.id
_entity.type
_entity.pdbx_description
1 polymer ?
#
loop_
_entity_poly.entity_id
_entity_poly.type
_entity_poly.pdbx_seq_one_letter_code
_entity_poly.pdbx_strand_id
1 'polypeptide(L)'
;IKIKEQDEASLTKKKKTYLPPRFMTVAQAAEQILKSSEMMQTEDVINENVLCVGACRVGWNNEKFVVKTLKQMSLMDLGEPLHSLVIVGQLHPLETDFLRIHLSESDKETFEHAIVLNNEFFEKK
;
A
#
# COMPACT_ATOMS: atom_id res chain seq x y z
N ILE A 1 -4.90 0.27 -13.06
CA ILE A 1 -4.33 1.40 -13.84
C ILE A 1 -5.15 1.57 -15.09
N LYS A 2 -5.55 2.79 -15.45
CA LYS A 2 -6.35 3.06 -16.66
C LYS A 2 -5.62 4.06 -17.54
N ILE A 3 -5.31 3.67 -18.78
CA ILE A 3 -4.56 4.49 -19.73
C ILE A 3 -5.26 4.41 -21.08
N LYS A 4 -5.45 5.55 -21.75
CA LYS A 4 -6.04 5.66 -23.10
C LYS A 4 -7.45 5.03 -23.22
N GLU A 5 -8.29 5.15 -22.19
CA GLU A 5 -9.71 4.84 -22.33
C GLU A 5 -10.39 5.90 -23.21
N GLN A 6 -11.20 5.47 -24.18
CA GLN A 6 -12.05 6.39 -24.95
C GLN A 6 -13.25 6.80 -24.10
N ASP A 7 -13.59 8.08 -24.17
CA ASP A 7 -14.80 8.61 -23.54
C ASP A 7 -16.06 8.08 -24.26
N GLU A 8 -17.09 7.66 -23.51
CA GLU A 8 -18.31 7.01 -24.06
C GLU A 8 -19.05 7.93 -25.04
N ALA A 9 -19.10 9.23 -24.73
CA ALA A 9 -19.68 10.24 -25.61
C ALA A 9 -18.85 10.42 -26.90
N SER A 10 -17.54 10.22 -26.82
CA SER A 10 -16.61 10.30 -27.96
C SER A 10 -16.66 9.03 -28.82
N LEU A 11 -16.89 7.86 -28.21
CA LEU A 11 -17.11 6.58 -28.90
C LEU A 11 -18.34 6.63 -29.80
N THR A 12 -19.46 7.16 -29.26
CA THR A 12 -20.71 7.34 -30.01
C THR A 12 -20.56 8.30 -31.19
N LYS A 13 -19.68 9.31 -31.04
CA LYS A 13 -19.41 10.33 -32.07
C LYS A 13 -18.25 9.98 -33.02
N LYS A 14 -17.69 8.77 -32.96
CA LYS A 14 -16.50 8.32 -33.72
C LYS A 14 -15.28 9.26 -33.59
N LYS A 15 -15.20 10.06 -32.52
CA LYS A 15 -14.10 10.99 -32.25
C LYS A 15 -13.12 10.32 -31.29
N LYS A 16 -11.83 10.30 -31.63
CA LYS A 16 -10.79 9.69 -30.79
C LYS A 16 -10.33 10.68 -29.71
N THR A 17 -11.15 10.87 -28.69
CA THR A 17 -10.78 11.62 -27.48
C THR A 17 -10.52 10.61 -26.36
N TYR A 18 -9.38 10.76 -25.67
CA TYR A 18 -8.96 9.85 -24.61
C TYR A 18 -9.01 10.55 -23.25
N LEU A 19 -9.40 9.80 -22.23
CA LEU A 19 -9.33 10.26 -20.84
C LEU A 19 -7.87 10.34 -20.37
N PRO A 20 -7.55 11.26 -19.43
CA PRO A 20 -6.24 11.33 -18.82
C PRO A 20 -5.91 10.01 -18.08
N PRO A 21 -4.63 9.60 -18.04
CA PRO A 21 -4.22 8.37 -17.38
C PRO A 21 -4.49 8.45 -15.87
N ARG A 22 -5.07 7.39 -15.31
CA ARG A 22 -5.34 7.26 -13.88
C ARG A 22 -4.53 6.11 -13.27
N PHE A 23 -3.67 6.46 -12.33
CA PHE A 23 -2.89 5.50 -11.52
C PHE A 23 -3.59 5.20 -10.21
N MET A 24 -3.31 4.03 -9.65
CA MET A 24 -3.86 3.60 -8.37
C MET A 24 -3.03 4.20 -7.23
N THR A 25 -3.68 4.64 -6.16
CA THR A 25 -2.98 5.08 -4.94
C THR A 25 -2.75 3.93 -3.98
N VAL A 26 -1.77 4.09 -3.08
CA VAL A 26 -1.52 3.11 -2.02
C VAL A 26 -2.75 2.95 -1.12
N ALA A 27 -3.44 4.05 -0.80
CA ALA A 27 -4.71 4.03 -0.08
C ALA A 27 -5.76 3.15 -0.75
N GLN A 28 -5.97 3.33 -2.06
CA GLN A 28 -6.91 2.52 -2.84
C GLN A 28 -6.50 1.04 -2.86
N ALA A 29 -5.21 0.76 -2.98
CA ALA A 29 -4.70 -0.62 -2.95
C ALA A 29 -4.95 -1.28 -1.58
N ALA A 30 -4.63 -0.59 -0.49
CA ALA A 30 -4.86 -1.09 0.87
C ALA A 30 -6.35 -1.33 1.16
N GLU A 31 -7.23 -0.41 0.75
CA GLU A 31 -8.69 -0.57 0.88
C GLU A 31 -9.21 -1.79 0.10
N GLN A 32 -8.71 -2.00 -1.12
CA GLN A 32 -9.10 -3.16 -1.93
C GLN A 32 -8.65 -4.47 -1.30
N ILE A 33 -7.43 -4.51 -0.75
CA ILE A 33 -6.89 -5.72 -0.10
C ILE A 33 -7.70 -6.06 1.16
N LEU A 34 -8.03 -5.06 2.00
CA LEU A 34 -8.86 -5.28 3.18
C LEU A 34 -10.25 -5.83 2.81
N LYS A 35 -10.92 -5.20 1.84
CA LYS A 35 -12.22 -5.67 1.33
C LYS A 35 -12.14 -7.08 0.73
N SER A 36 -11.09 -7.38 -0.02
CA SER A 36 -10.90 -8.72 -0.59
C SER A 36 -10.64 -9.77 0.48
N SER A 37 -9.90 -9.44 1.54
CA SER A 37 -9.68 -10.35 2.66
C SER A 37 -11.00 -10.69 3.37
N GLU A 38 -11.85 -9.69 3.62
CA GLU A 38 -13.19 -9.89 4.17
C GLU A 38 -14.08 -10.77 3.29
N MET A 39 -14.04 -10.54 1.97
CA MET A 39 -14.83 -11.35 1.01
C MET A 39 -14.33 -12.79 0.91
N MET A 40 -13.01 -13.00 1.04
CA MET A 40 -12.38 -14.32 0.93
C MET A 40 -12.28 -15.06 2.26
N GLN A 41 -12.65 -14.43 3.38
CA GLN A 41 -12.53 -14.96 4.74
C GLN A 41 -11.07 -15.35 5.08
N THR A 42 -10.13 -14.45 4.75
CA THR A 42 -8.68 -14.64 4.96
C THR A 42 -8.09 -13.65 5.97
N GLU A 43 -8.90 -13.20 6.92
CA GLU A 43 -8.50 -12.22 7.95
C GLU A 43 -7.45 -12.78 8.92
N ASP A 44 -7.30 -14.09 8.96
CA ASP A 44 -6.22 -14.78 9.66
C ASP A 44 -4.84 -14.48 9.04
N VAL A 45 -4.77 -14.28 7.72
CA VAL A 45 -3.54 -13.98 6.99
C VAL A 45 -3.35 -12.48 6.77
N ILE A 46 -4.39 -11.80 6.26
CA ILE A 46 -4.33 -10.38 5.91
C ILE A 46 -5.40 -9.63 6.68
N ASN A 47 -4.97 -8.90 7.71
CA ASN A 47 -5.82 -8.06 8.55
C ASN A 47 -5.34 -6.60 8.58
N GLU A 48 -6.12 -5.76 9.28
CA GLU A 48 -5.88 -4.33 9.47
C GLU A 48 -4.51 -3.99 10.08
N ASN A 49 -3.95 -4.91 10.87
CA ASN A 49 -2.71 -4.70 11.63
C ASN A 49 -1.47 -5.17 10.86
N VAL A 50 -1.64 -5.81 9.70
CA VAL A 50 -0.52 -6.24 8.87
C VAL A 50 0.32 -5.03 8.49
N LEU A 51 1.62 -5.17 8.68
CA LEU A 51 2.58 -4.13 8.38
C LEU A 51 2.77 -4.03 6.85
N CYS A 52 2.82 -2.80 6.35
CA CYS A 52 3.05 -2.54 4.94
C CYS A 52 3.91 -1.31 4.72
N VAL A 53 4.57 -1.29 3.56
CA VAL A 53 5.43 -0.19 3.11
C VAL A 53 4.82 0.42 1.86
N GLY A 54 4.48 1.70 1.95
CA GLY A 54 4.09 2.52 0.84
C GLY A 54 5.32 3.21 0.27
N ALA A 55 5.61 2.96 -1.00
CA ALA A 55 6.68 3.64 -1.73
C ALA A 55 6.09 4.53 -2.83
N CYS A 56 6.53 5.78 -2.88
CA CYS A 56 6.09 6.77 -3.85
C CYS A 56 7.29 7.39 -4.56
N ARG A 57 7.23 7.42 -5.91
CA ARG A 57 8.23 8.04 -6.79
C ARG A 57 9.68 7.67 -6.48
N VAL A 58 9.92 6.38 -6.29
CA VAL A 58 11.26 5.84 -6.05
C VAL A 58 12.24 6.34 -7.12
N GLY A 59 13.35 6.95 -6.70
CA GLY A 59 14.36 7.53 -7.59
C GLY A 59 14.09 8.96 -8.06
N TRP A 60 13.05 9.63 -7.54
CA TRP A 60 12.82 11.07 -7.75
C TRP A 60 13.29 11.88 -6.54
N ASN A 61 13.52 13.18 -6.73
CA ASN A 61 13.93 14.08 -5.64
C ASN A 61 12.90 14.18 -4.49
N ASN A 62 11.64 13.84 -4.76
CA ASN A 62 10.54 13.83 -3.81
C ASN A 62 10.03 12.42 -3.51
N GLU A 63 10.92 11.42 -3.57
CA GLU A 63 10.59 10.05 -3.16
C GLU A 63 10.14 9.99 -1.71
N LYS A 64 9.22 9.07 -1.42
CA LYS A 64 8.71 8.85 -0.07
C LYS A 64 8.58 7.36 0.20
N PHE A 65 9.08 6.96 1.36
CA PHE A 65 8.84 5.64 1.94
C PHE A 65 8.09 5.85 3.25
N VAL A 66 6.96 5.16 3.38
CA VAL A 66 6.14 5.23 4.60
C VAL A 66 5.81 3.83 5.05
N VAL A 67 6.05 3.57 6.34
CA VAL A 67 5.85 2.27 6.97
C VAL A 67 4.70 2.40 7.95
N LYS A 68 3.59 1.70 7.67
CA LYS A 68 2.32 1.82 8.42
C LYS A 68 1.57 0.49 8.42
N THR A 69 0.58 0.36 9.30
CA THR A 69 -0.38 -0.75 9.20
C THR A 69 -1.26 -0.60 7.97
N LEU A 70 -1.82 -1.71 7.48
CA LEU A 70 -2.68 -1.72 6.30
C LEU A 70 -3.89 -0.78 6.45
N LYS A 71 -4.46 -0.70 7.67
CA LYS A 71 -5.53 0.24 8.01
C LYS A 71 -5.10 1.70 7.96
N GLN A 72 -3.93 2.03 8.49
CA GLN A 72 -3.42 3.40 8.44
C GLN A 72 -3.08 3.80 7.00
N MET A 73 -2.58 2.84 6.21
CA MET A 73 -2.22 3.06 4.82
C MET A 73 -3.44 3.35 3.93
N SER A 74 -4.60 2.75 4.21
CA SER A 74 -5.84 3.01 3.45
C SER A 74 -6.36 4.45 3.59
N LEU A 75 -5.89 5.19 4.60
CA LEU A 75 -6.28 6.57 4.87
C LEU A 75 -5.22 7.59 4.45
N MET A 76 -4.07 7.14 3.97
CA MET A 76 -2.91 8.01 3.75
C MET A 76 -2.79 8.49 2.30
N ASP A 77 -2.47 9.78 2.15
CA ASP A 77 -2.08 10.36 0.86
C ASP A 77 -0.56 10.53 0.78
N LEU A 78 0.05 9.84 -0.18
CA LEU A 78 1.50 9.90 -0.44
C LEU A 78 1.84 10.97 -1.50
N GLY A 79 0.84 11.55 -2.16
CA GLY A 79 0.98 12.58 -3.19
C GLY A 79 0.76 12.05 -4.60
N GLU A 80 1.41 12.68 -5.58
CA GLU A 80 1.23 12.27 -6.98
C GLU A 80 1.95 10.94 -7.31
N PRO A 81 1.50 10.19 -8.33
CA PRO A 81 2.04 8.87 -8.69
C PRO A 81 3.50 8.94 -9.19
N LEU A 82 4.23 7.82 -9.26
CA LEU A 82 3.81 6.41 -9.13
C LEU A 82 3.89 5.88 -7.70
N HIS A 83 2.97 4.98 -7.39
CA HIS A 83 2.81 4.36 -6.07
C HIS A 83 3.04 2.85 -6.14
N SER A 84 3.64 2.30 -5.08
CA SER A 84 3.79 0.87 -4.83
C SER A 84 3.44 0.56 -3.38
N LEU A 85 2.76 -0.56 -3.14
CA LEU A 85 2.43 -1.07 -1.82
C LEU A 85 3.13 -2.42 -1.66
N VAL A 86 3.89 -2.58 -0.59
CA VAL A 86 4.57 -3.83 -0.23
C VAL A 86 4.00 -4.32 1.09
N ILE A 87 3.42 -5.53 1.08
CA ILE A 87 3.04 -6.23 2.31
C ILE A 87 4.27 -7.00 2.78
N VAL A 88 4.69 -6.77 4.03
CA VAL A 88 5.89 -7.43 4.54
C VAL A 88 5.56 -8.82 5.08
N GLY A 89 6.44 -9.78 4.79
CA GLY A 89 6.44 -11.09 5.45
C GLY A 89 7.35 -11.08 6.68
N GLN A 90 7.96 -12.21 7.00
CA GLN A 90 8.97 -12.28 8.05
C GLN A 90 10.17 -11.37 7.72
N LEU A 91 10.51 -10.47 8.63
CA LEU A 91 11.60 -9.50 8.45
C LEU A 91 12.88 -10.00 9.10
N HIS A 92 14.00 -9.88 8.39
CA HIS A 92 15.32 -10.03 8.98
C HIS A 92 15.65 -8.81 9.87
N PRO A 93 16.41 -8.95 10.97
CA PRO A 93 16.75 -7.82 11.86
C PRO A 93 17.29 -6.57 11.13
N LEU A 94 18.11 -6.77 10.09
CA LEU A 94 18.63 -5.67 9.27
C LEU A 94 17.53 -4.93 8.46
N GLU A 95 16.51 -5.65 8.00
CA GLU A 95 15.38 -5.03 7.29
C GLU A 95 14.53 -4.21 8.26
N THR A 96 14.31 -4.74 9.47
CA THR A 96 13.64 -4.01 10.55
C THR A 96 14.36 -2.72 10.89
N ASP A 97 15.69 -2.76 11.04
CA ASP A 97 16.48 -1.57 11.31
C ASP A 97 16.41 -0.54 10.17
N PHE A 98 16.37 -1.00 8.92
CA PHE A 98 16.17 -0.11 7.77
C PHE A 98 14.78 0.57 7.80
N LEU A 99 13.72 -0.18 8.12
CA LEU A 99 12.37 0.36 8.21
C LEU A 99 12.24 1.36 9.37
N ARG A 100 12.95 1.13 10.49
CA ARG A 100 12.96 2.05 11.64
C ARG A 100 13.45 3.46 11.29
N ILE A 101 14.38 3.59 10.36
CA ILE A 101 14.90 4.89 9.90
C ILE A 101 13.81 5.73 9.24
N HIS A 102 12.78 5.09 8.67
CA HIS A 102 11.69 5.74 7.94
C HIS A 102 10.42 5.92 8.78
N LEU A 103 10.45 5.57 10.07
CA LEU A 103 9.32 5.74 10.98
C LEU A 103 9.31 7.11 11.63
N SER A 104 8.10 7.63 11.87
CA SER A 104 7.91 8.78 12.75
C SER A 104 7.88 8.32 14.22
N GLU A 105 8.21 9.22 15.16
CA GLU A 105 8.23 8.91 16.59
C GLU A 105 6.89 8.33 17.10
N SER A 106 5.76 8.81 16.57
CA SER A 106 4.43 8.34 16.98
C SER A 106 4.11 6.92 16.52
N ASP A 107 4.81 6.40 15.52
CA ASP A 107 4.50 5.10 14.91
C ASP A 107 5.36 3.96 15.43
N LYS A 108 6.41 4.26 16.21
CA LYS A 108 7.38 3.27 16.69
C LYS A 108 6.71 2.17 17.49
N GLU A 109 5.84 2.51 18.44
CA GLU A 109 5.15 1.51 19.28
C GLU A 109 4.24 0.60 18.44
N THR A 110 3.51 1.18 17.48
CA THR A 110 2.63 0.43 16.57
C THR A 110 3.43 -0.52 15.70
N PHE A 111 4.59 -0.05 15.21
CA PHE A 111 5.50 -0.84 14.38
C PHE A 111 6.10 -2.03 15.13
N GLU A 112 6.63 -1.82 16.34
CA GLU A 112 7.21 -2.91 17.14
C GLU A 112 6.15 -3.97 17.47
N HIS A 113 4.93 -3.54 17.83
CA HIS A 113 3.82 -4.47 18.06
C HIS A 113 3.45 -5.25 16.80
N ALA A 114 3.40 -4.59 15.64
CA ALA A 114 3.11 -5.25 14.37
C ALA A 114 4.19 -6.27 13.96
N ILE A 115 5.47 -5.98 14.23
CA ILE A 115 6.57 -6.93 13.97
C ILE A 115 6.44 -8.18 14.83
N VAL A 116 6.16 -8.02 16.13
CA VAL A 116 6.00 -9.17 17.04
C VAL A 116 4.86 -10.06 16.55
N LEU A 117 3.70 -9.48 16.25
CA LEU A 117 2.55 -10.22 15.72
C LEU A 117 2.87 -10.94 14.40
N ASN A 118 3.61 -10.28 13.51
CA ASN A 118 3.99 -10.84 12.23
C ASN A 118 4.95 -12.02 12.38
N ASN A 119 5.98 -11.89 13.22
CA ASN A 119 6.92 -12.98 13.51
C ASN A 119 6.21 -14.17 14.17
N GLU A 120 5.33 -13.92 15.14
CA GLU A 120 4.52 -14.98 15.77
C GLU A 120 3.65 -15.73 14.77
N PHE A 121 3.09 -15.05 13.77
CA PHE A 121 2.29 -15.69 12.72
C PHE A 121 3.13 -16.69 11.91
N PHE A 122 4.37 -16.33 11.56
CA PHE A 122 5.26 -17.20 10.79
C PHE A 122 5.89 -18.32 11.63
N GLU A 123 6.10 -18.13 12.94
CA GLU A 123 6.62 -19.18 13.83
C GLU A 123 5.58 -20.27 14.15
N LYS A 124 4.28 -19.96 14.10
CA LYS A 124 3.19 -20.90 14.39
C LYS A 124 2.84 -21.84 13.23
N LYS A 125 3.49 -21.70 12.08
CA LYS A 125 3.17 -22.41 10.83
C LYS A 125 4.25 -23.39 10.43
#